data_AF-A0A497FT40-F1
#
_entry.id   AF-A0A497FT40-F1
#
_cell.length_a   1.000
_cell.length_b   1.000
_cell.length_c   1.000
_cell.angle_alpha   90.00
_cell.angle_beta   90.00
_cell.angle_gamma   90.00
#
_symmetry.space_group_name_H-M   'P 1'
#
loop_
_entity.id
_entity.type
_entity.pdbx_description
1 polymer ?
#
loop_
_entity_poly.entity_id
_entity_poly.type
_entity_poly.pdbx_seq_one_letter_code
_entity_poly.pdbx_strand_id
1 'polypeptide(L)'
;DSEGLIYGFLEDYFVEGGRVYIKAYVTVEAEELYVDYEKLFQAIRKRGVEVSENAPLEILVSTARELGLDIPYRRASKRIRLVKGIFPVEEVKWISSATFVKETGEEEKKTVVLLKTPREAKYRGARKQKEPVLSEESIRGKLVVSLSKGVLGYAGELVVGFGRAGLRVYRKLGGRKYVNWLKFITELRRRRFVDLAEKLAEYADPYKESKLPLSKLSEVEEILRNEKVSEEVFQLLQGSVYSEAEEPVYRDVPLDSILKIREVIIVE
;
A
#
# COMPACT_ATOMS: atom_id res chain seq x y z
N ASP A 1 -0.17 17.41 -6.51
CA ASP A 1 1.21 17.91 -6.58
C ASP A 1 1.19 19.39 -6.26
N SER A 2 2.32 19.95 -5.82
CA SER A 2 2.51 21.35 -5.41
C SER A 2 2.15 22.44 -6.44
N GLU A 3 1.86 22.08 -7.69
CA GLU A 3 1.33 22.98 -8.74
C GLU A 3 -0.11 22.64 -9.16
N GLY A 4 -0.75 21.65 -8.54
CA GLY A 4 -2.19 21.38 -8.68
C GLY A 4 -2.62 20.63 -9.94
N LEU A 5 -1.69 20.03 -10.68
CA LEU A 5 -1.99 19.18 -11.84
C LEU A 5 -2.63 17.86 -11.40
N ILE A 6 -2.15 17.31 -10.28
CA ILE A 6 -2.77 16.17 -9.62
C ILE A 6 -3.46 16.70 -8.39
N TYR A 7 -4.78 16.79 -8.50
CA TYR A 7 -5.61 17.23 -7.40
C TYR A 7 -5.62 16.16 -6.32
N GLY A 8 -6.04 14.93 -6.60
CA GLY A 8 -6.02 13.82 -5.64
C GLY A 8 -6.39 12.51 -6.31
N PHE A 9 -6.65 11.49 -5.49
CA PHE A 9 -7.22 10.22 -5.94
C PHE A 9 -8.74 10.31 -5.92
N LEU A 10 -9.41 9.65 -6.87
CA LEU A 10 -10.87 9.58 -6.89
C LEU A 10 -11.38 8.81 -5.67
N GLU A 11 -12.23 9.43 -4.86
CA GLU A 11 -12.94 8.79 -3.75
C GLU A 11 -14.29 8.26 -4.21
N ASP A 12 -15.11 9.16 -4.78
CA ASP A 12 -16.49 8.89 -5.18
C ASP A 12 -16.97 9.93 -6.21
N TYR A 13 -18.16 9.71 -6.79
CA TYR A 13 -18.88 10.70 -7.59
C TYR A 13 -20.36 10.74 -7.21
N PHE A 14 -20.97 11.92 -7.31
CA PHE A 14 -22.39 12.09 -6.99
C PHE A 14 -23.06 13.10 -7.93
N VAL A 15 -24.39 13.06 -7.99
CA VAL A 15 -25.19 13.96 -8.84
C VAL A 15 -25.96 14.91 -7.95
N GLU A 16 -25.79 16.20 -8.17
CA GLU A 16 -26.50 17.25 -7.43
C GLU A 16 -26.92 18.37 -8.41
N GLY A 17 -28.20 18.73 -8.39
CA GLY A 17 -28.74 19.78 -9.27
C GLY A 17 -28.54 19.52 -10.77
N GLY A 18 -28.57 18.25 -11.20
CA GLY A 18 -28.37 17.86 -12.60
C GLY A 18 -26.90 17.90 -13.07
N ARG A 19 -25.95 18.15 -12.16
CA ARG A 19 -24.51 18.14 -12.45
C ARG A 19 -23.82 17.00 -11.71
N VAL A 20 -22.78 16.45 -12.34
CA VAL A 20 -21.96 15.39 -11.74
C VAL A 20 -20.76 16.02 -11.06
N TYR A 21 -20.55 15.64 -9.80
CA TYR A 21 -19.43 16.07 -8.99
C TYR A 21 -18.52 14.89 -8.68
N ILE A 22 -17.23 15.17 -8.64
CA ILE A 22 -16.18 14.23 -8.24
C ILE A 22 -15.66 14.64 -6.88
N LYS A 23 -15.60 13.67 -5.97
CA LYS A 23 -14.94 13.78 -4.67
C LYS A 23 -13.54 13.19 -4.77
N ALA A 24 -12.52 14.00 -4.51
CA ALA A 24 -11.14 13.52 -4.48
C ALA A 24 -10.56 13.56 -3.06
N TYR A 25 -9.71 12.58 -2.76
CA TYR A 25 -8.99 12.45 -1.50
C TYR A 25 -7.47 12.46 -1.68
N VAL A 26 -6.76 12.71 -0.58
CA VAL A 26 -5.32 12.50 -0.46
C VAL A 26 -5.05 11.58 0.72
N THR A 27 -4.02 10.75 0.61
CA THR A 27 -3.54 9.96 1.73
C THR A 27 -2.44 10.73 2.43
N VAL A 28 -2.58 10.94 3.73
CA VAL A 28 -1.54 11.51 4.59
C VAL A 28 -1.15 10.48 5.64
N GLU A 29 0.14 10.40 5.93
CA GLU A 29 0.63 9.68 7.10
C GLU A 29 0.53 10.63 8.29
N ALA A 30 -0.44 10.35 9.17
CA ALA A 30 -0.58 11.04 10.42
C ALA A 30 0.15 10.24 11.50
N GLU A 31 1.01 10.90 12.26
CA GLU A 31 1.56 10.33 13.49
C GLU A 31 0.50 10.47 14.59
N GLU A 32 -0.03 9.33 15.04
CA GLU A 32 -0.89 9.28 16.21
C GLU A 32 -0.12 8.64 17.37
N LEU A 33 -0.25 9.24 18.55
CA LEU A 33 0.25 8.68 19.79
C LEU A 33 -0.80 7.70 20.32
N TYR A 34 -0.47 6.42 20.27
CA TYR A 34 -1.28 5.36 20.88
C TYR A 34 -0.71 5.02 22.25
N VAL A 35 -1.57 4.70 23.22
CA VAL A 35 -1.11 4.17 24.50
C VAL A 35 -0.43 2.82 24.26
N ASP A 36 0.78 2.67 24.78
CA ASP A 36 1.56 1.45 24.72
C ASP A 36 1.01 0.46 25.77
N TYR A 37 0.06 -0.37 25.34
CA TYR A 37 -0.67 -1.31 26.20
C TYR A 37 0.28 -2.20 27.01
N GLU A 38 1.31 -2.79 26.37
CA GLU A 38 2.24 -3.70 27.03
C GLU A 38 3.05 -2.99 28.11
N LYS A 39 3.58 -1.80 27.82
CA LYS A 39 4.33 -1.03 28.81
C LYS A 39 3.46 -0.53 29.95
N LEU A 40 2.24 -0.08 29.65
CA LEU A 40 1.29 0.36 30.66
C LEU A 40 0.91 -0.81 31.59
N PHE A 41 0.60 -1.97 31.02
CA PHE A 41 0.29 -3.19 31.74
C PHE A 41 1.45 -3.62 32.64
N GLN A 42 2.67 -3.62 32.13
CA GLN A 42 3.87 -3.92 32.93
C GLN A 42 4.11 -2.88 34.05
N ALA A 43 3.87 -1.60 33.79
CA ALA A 43 4.03 -0.54 34.80
C ALA A 43 3.04 -0.70 35.96
N ILE A 44 1.80 -1.10 35.67
CA ILE A 44 0.77 -1.38 36.68
C ILE A 44 1.12 -2.64 37.47
N ARG A 45 1.50 -3.74 36.81
CA ARG A 45 1.94 -4.98 37.48
C ARG A 45 3.16 -4.75 38.38
N LYS A 46 4.14 -3.93 37.96
CA LYS A 46 5.30 -3.57 38.80
C LYS A 46 4.92 -2.85 40.09
N ARG A 47 3.75 -2.22 40.14
CA ARG A 47 3.20 -1.55 41.33
C ARG A 47 2.41 -2.51 42.24
N GLY A 48 2.35 -3.80 41.89
CA GLY A 48 1.71 -4.84 42.71
C GLY A 48 0.19 -4.95 42.51
N VAL A 49 -0.37 -4.32 41.47
CA VAL A 49 -1.81 -4.43 41.16
C VAL A 49 -2.01 -5.57 40.17
N GLU A 50 -2.82 -6.56 40.55
CA GLU A 50 -3.25 -7.62 39.66
C GLU A 50 -4.32 -7.10 38.71
N VAL A 51 -3.98 -7.07 37.43
CA VAL A 51 -4.91 -6.77 36.35
C VAL A 51 -4.93 -7.95 35.39
N SER A 52 -6.12 -8.31 34.91
CA SER A 52 -6.31 -9.36 33.90
C SER A 52 -5.50 -9.06 32.64
N GLU A 53 -4.86 -10.07 32.06
CA GLU A 53 -4.03 -9.93 30.85
C GLU A 53 -4.81 -9.42 29.64
N ASN A 54 -6.14 -9.62 29.64
CA ASN A 54 -7.06 -9.17 28.62
C ASN A 54 -7.92 -7.97 29.07
N ALA A 55 -7.47 -7.21 30.07
CA ALA A 55 -8.22 -6.04 30.53
C ALA A 55 -8.32 -4.99 29.40
N PRO A 56 -9.52 -4.43 29.15
CA PRO A 56 -9.68 -3.31 28.23
C PRO A 56 -8.72 -2.15 28.54
N LEU A 57 -8.25 -1.47 27.49
CA LEU A 57 -7.30 -0.36 27.61
C LEU A 57 -7.83 0.77 28.51
N GLU A 58 -9.14 1.04 28.50
CA GLU A 58 -9.72 2.07 29.38
C GLU A 58 -9.52 1.74 30.86
N ILE A 59 -9.62 0.45 31.23
CA ILE A 59 -9.41 -0.01 32.61
C ILE A 59 -7.95 0.22 33.01
N LEU A 60 -6.99 -0.17 32.16
CA LEU A 60 -5.56 0.04 32.44
C LEU A 60 -5.22 1.53 32.57
N VAL A 61 -5.80 2.38 31.72
CA VAL A 61 -5.60 3.83 31.77
C VAL A 61 -6.19 4.43 33.05
N SER A 62 -7.38 4.00 33.48
CA SER A 62 -7.98 4.44 34.74
C SER A 62 -7.12 4.03 35.93
N THR A 63 -6.73 2.75 35.99
CA THR A 63 -5.88 2.21 37.06
C THR A 63 -4.53 2.92 37.12
N ALA A 64 -3.90 3.20 35.97
CA ALA A 64 -2.66 3.95 35.94
C ALA A 64 -2.81 5.38 36.50
N ARG A 65 -3.90 6.07 36.17
CA ARG A 65 -4.19 7.42 36.71
C ARG A 65 -4.41 7.39 38.22
N GLU A 66 -5.16 6.41 38.73
CA GLU A 66 -5.37 6.20 40.17
C GLU A 66 -4.05 5.93 40.90
N LEU A 67 -3.12 5.21 40.27
CA LEU A 67 -1.80 4.91 40.80
C LEU A 67 -0.76 6.03 40.62
N GLY A 68 -1.13 7.14 39.98
CA GLY A 68 -0.22 8.24 39.63
C GLY A 68 0.91 7.79 38.70
N LEU A 69 0.65 6.84 37.81
CA LEU A 69 1.58 6.35 36.80
C LEU A 69 1.51 7.22 35.55
N ASP A 70 2.67 7.49 34.96
CA ASP A 70 2.73 8.10 33.63
C ASP A 70 2.26 7.08 32.58
N ILE A 71 1.47 7.54 31.61
CA ILE A 71 0.88 6.68 30.58
C ILE A 71 1.89 6.62 29.43
N PRO A 72 2.52 5.47 29.15
CA PRO A 72 3.48 5.36 28.06
C PRO A 72 2.75 5.40 26.72
N TYR A 73 3.27 6.19 25.78
CA TYR A 73 2.75 6.28 24.42
C TYR A 73 3.77 5.73 23.42
N ARG A 74 3.26 5.10 22.36
CA ARG A 74 4.00 4.72 21.15
C ARG A 74 3.51 5.53 19.98
N ARG A 75 4.43 5.97 19.12
CA ARG A 75 4.08 6.61 17.85
C ARG A 75 3.71 5.52 16.85
N ALA A 76 2.53 5.62 16.27
CA ALA A 76 2.15 4.81 15.12
C ALA A 76 1.79 5.74 13.96
N SER A 77 2.34 5.46 12.78
CA SER A 77 1.94 6.14 11.55
C SER A 77 0.68 5.49 11.01
N LYS A 78 -0.40 6.25 10.92
CA LYS A 78 -1.65 5.82 10.30
C LYS A 78 -1.83 6.56 8.99
N ARG A 79 -2.07 5.81 7.91
CA ARG A 79 -2.46 6.38 6.62
C ARG A 79 -3.94 6.77 6.67
N ILE A 80 -4.22 8.06 6.74
CA ILE A 80 -5.58 8.60 6.76
C ILE A 80 -5.91 9.15 5.37
N ARG A 81 -7.10 8.83 4.86
CA ARG A 81 -7.65 9.43 3.64
C ARG A 81 -8.40 10.71 4.03
N LEU A 82 -7.93 11.85 3.55
CA LEU A 82 -8.58 13.13 3.75
C LEU A 82 -9.21 13.60 2.44
N VAL A 83 -10.47 14.00 2.49
CA VAL A 83 -11.15 14.63 1.36
C VAL A 83 -10.41 15.92 1.03
N LYS A 84 -9.84 15.99 -0.17
CA LYS A 84 -9.14 17.19 -0.63
C LYS A 84 -10.10 18.22 -1.20
N GLY A 85 -11.19 17.76 -1.79
CA GLY A 85 -12.32 18.58 -2.15
C GLY A 85 -13.15 18.00 -3.28
N ILE A 86 -14.16 18.79 -3.66
CA ILE A 86 -15.20 18.41 -4.60
C ILE A 86 -15.11 19.36 -5.80
N PHE A 87 -15.24 18.81 -7.00
CA PHE A 87 -15.22 19.58 -8.24
C PHE A 87 -16.16 18.99 -9.28
N PRO A 88 -16.73 19.85 -10.14
CA PRO A 88 -17.64 19.41 -11.18
C PRO A 88 -16.85 18.76 -12.34
N VAL A 89 -17.47 17.80 -13.05
CA VAL A 89 -16.80 17.03 -14.13
C VAL A 89 -16.28 17.94 -15.26
N GLU A 90 -16.89 19.10 -15.48
CA GLU A 90 -16.49 20.08 -16.50
C GLU A 90 -15.07 20.63 -16.26
N GLU A 91 -14.57 20.58 -15.03
CA GLU A 91 -13.19 20.96 -14.70
C GLU A 91 -12.17 19.85 -14.99
N VAL A 92 -12.61 18.64 -15.28
CA VAL A 92 -11.75 17.52 -15.63
C VAL A 92 -11.23 17.71 -17.05
N LYS A 93 -9.90 17.79 -17.19
CA LYS A 93 -9.23 17.71 -18.49
C LYS A 93 -9.28 16.28 -18.99
N TRP A 94 -9.02 15.33 -18.08
CA TRP A 94 -8.91 13.92 -18.41
C TRP A 94 -8.95 13.04 -17.14
N ILE A 95 -9.46 11.81 -17.28
CA ILE A 95 -9.53 10.80 -16.23
C ILE A 95 -9.13 9.43 -16.78
N SER A 96 -8.39 8.64 -16.01
CA SER A 96 -8.13 7.23 -16.34
C SER A 96 -7.88 6.40 -15.11
N SER A 97 -8.30 5.15 -15.24
CA SER A 97 -8.02 4.10 -14.27
C SER A 97 -7.04 3.10 -14.86
N ALA A 98 -6.09 2.65 -14.04
CA ALA A 98 -5.29 1.47 -14.31
C ALA A 98 -5.33 0.53 -13.11
N THR A 99 -5.40 -0.76 -13.40
CA THR A 99 -5.26 -1.82 -12.41
C THR A 99 -3.81 -2.28 -12.41
N PHE A 100 -3.21 -2.30 -11.23
CA PHE A 100 -1.86 -2.76 -10.98
C PHE A 100 -1.91 -4.07 -10.21
N VAL A 101 -1.03 -5.01 -10.52
CA VAL A 101 -0.86 -6.23 -9.73
C VAL A 101 0.35 -6.02 -8.84
N LYS A 102 0.18 -6.08 -7.52
CA LYS A 102 1.28 -6.04 -6.56
C LYS A 102 2.05 -7.35 -6.57
N GLU A 103 3.25 -7.35 -5.99
CA GLU A 103 4.02 -8.58 -5.74
C GLU A 103 3.23 -9.62 -4.93
N THR A 104 2.30 -9.15 -4.08
CA THR A 104 1.43 -10.00 -3.25
C THR A 104 0.36 -10.75 -4.04
N GLY A 105 0.13 -10.39 -5.30
CA GLY A 105 -0.99 -10.86 -6.12
C GLY A 105 -2.25 -10.01 -6.02
N GLU A 106 -2.30 -9.04 -5.10
CA GLU A 106 -3.43 -8.11 -5.00
C GLU A 106 -3.54 -7.18 -6.21
N GLU A 107 -4.77 -6.95 -6.66
CA GLU A 107 -5.08 -5.93 -7.64
C GLU A 107 -5.34 -4.58 -6.96
N GLU A 108 -4.57 -3.57 -7.34
CA GLU A 108 -4.76 -2.18 -6.93
C GLU A 108 -5.25 -1.36 -8.12
N LYS A 109 -6.53 -0.97 -8.09
CA LYS A 109 -7.08 -0.03 -9.07
C LYS A 109 -6.77 1.40 -8.64
N LYS A 110 -6.01 2.14 -9.45
CA LYS A 110 -5.79 3.58 -9.27
C LYS A 110 -6.48 4.37 -10.36
N THR A 111 -7.23 5.39 -9.95
CA THR A 111 -7.83 6.38 -10.85
C THR A 111 -7.14 7.71 -10.66
N VAL A 112 -6.64 8.28 -11.75
CA VAL A 112 -6.00 9.60 -11.80
C VAL A 112 -6.94 10.56 -12.52
N VAL A 113 -7.14 11.73 -11.91
CA VAL A 113 -7.91 12.83 -12.49
C VAL A 113 -6.99 14.02 -12.72
N LEU A 114 -6.93 14.49 -13.96
CA LEU A 114 -6.21 15.70 -14.36
C LEU A 114 -7.23 16.82 -14.58
N LEU A 115 -7.00 17.98 -13.94
CA LEU A 115 -7.88 19.14 -14.09
C LEU A 115 -7.45 20.04 -15.26
N LYS A 116 -8.41 20.73 -15.88
CA LYS A 116 -8.18 21.75 -16.93
C LYS A 116 -7.38 22.92 -16.40
N THR A 117 -7.70 23.34 -15.18
CA THR A 117 -6.97 24.39 -14.47
C THR A 117 -6.38 23.81 -13.19
N PRO A 118 -5.06 23.92 -12.97
CA PRO A 118 -4.43 23.41 -11.76
C PRO A 118 -4.92 24.23 -10.55
N ARG A 119 -5.68 23.61 -9.64
CA ARG A 119 -6.28 24.32 -8.49
C ARG A 119 -5.20 24.78 -7.50
N GLU A 120 -4.19 23.95 -7.17
CA GLU A 120 -3.16 24.36 -6.19
C GLU A 120 -2.19 25.44 -6.68
N ALA A 121 -1.82 25.49 -7.97
CA ALA A 121 -0.93 26.56 -8.46
C ALA A 121 -1.55 27.96 -8.31
N LYS A 122 -2.88 28.07 -8.48
CA LYS A 122 -3.60 29.33 -8.24
C LYS A 122 -3.57 29.73 -6.76
N TYR A 123 -3.75 28.78 -5.84
CA TYR A 123 -3.78 29.08 -4.40
C TYR A 123 -2.40 29.35 -3.79
N ARG A 124 -1.34 28.71 -4.28
CA ARG A 124 0.01 28.80 -3.69
C ARG A 124 0.96 29.78 -4.41
N GLY A 125 0.54 30.40 -5.51
CA GLY A 125 1.39 31.32 -6.29
C GLY A 125 2.67 30.67 -6.82
N ALA A 126 2.69 29.33 -6.94
CA ALA A 126 3.88 28.58 -7.31
C ALA A 126 4.25 28.87 -8.77
N ARG A 127 5.50 29.30 -9.00
CA ARG A 127 6.06 29.43 -10.35
C ARG A 127 6.23 28.03 -10.94
N LYS A 128 5.70 27.82 -12.15
CA LYS A 128 5.93 26.60 -12.93
C LYS A 128 7.43 26.30 -12.99
N GLN A 129 7.82 25.09 -12.62
CA GLN A 129 9.20 24.64 -12.83
C GLN A 129 9.55 24.72 -14.33
N LYS A 130 10.70 25.32 -14.67
CA LYS A 130 11.11 25.49 -16.06
C LYS A 130 11.58 24.20 -16.71
N GLU A 131 12.24 23.31 -15.95
CA GLU A 131 12.77 22.03 -16.46
C GLU A 131 12.73 20.94 -15.38
N PRO A 132 12.44 19.68 -15.75
CA PRO A 132 12.49 18.55 -14.83
C PRO A 132 13.93 18.21 -14.46
N VAL A 133 14.25 18.18 -13.16
CA VAL A 133 15.53 17.67 -12.68
C VAL A 133 15.47 16.14 -12.73
N LEU A 134 16.34 15.54 -13.56
CA LEU A 134 16.43 14.10 -13.77
C LEU A 134 17.54 13.50 -12.89
N SER A 135 17.14 12.77 -11.85
CA SER A 135 17.99 11.82 -11.11
C SER A 135 17.26 10.50 -10.91
N GLU A 136 17.97 9.38 -10.75
CA GLU A 136 17.32 8.08 -10.49
C GLU A 136 16.40 8.12 -9.25
N GLU A 137 16.82 8.81 -8.20
CA GLU A 137 16.01 9.00 -6.99
C GLU A 137 14.76 9.82 -7.26
N SER A 138 14.85 10.80 -8.16
CA SER A 138 13.72 11.65 -8.53
C SER A 138 12.68 10.94 -9.41
N ILE A 139 12.96 9.75 -9.95
CA ILE A 139 12.04 9.04 -10.85
C ILE A 139 11.50 7.75 -10.23
N ARG A 140 12.32 7.03 -9.47
CA ARG A 140 12.02 5.64 -9.07
C ARG A 140 10.72 5.54 -8.28
N GLY A 141 9.88 4.59 -8.66
CA GLY A 141 8.61 4.27 -8.01
C GLY A 141 7.49 5.29 -8.22
N LYS A 142 7.72 6.37 -8.98
CA LYS A 142 6.69 7.36 -9.25
C LYS A 142 5.72 6.87 -10.32
N LEU A 143 4.45 7.19 -10.15
CA LEU A 143 3.45 6.93 -11.17
C LEU A 143 3.79 7.75 -12.41
N VAL A 144 3.69 7.15 -13.59
CA VAL A 144 3.89 7.81 -14.88
C VAL A 144 2.55 7.89 -15.59
N VAL A 145 2.20 9.09 -16.05
CA VAL A 145 0.91 9.39 -16.67
C VAL A 145 1.14 10.15 -17.98
N SER A 146 0.59 9.62 -19.07
CA SER A 146 0.54 10.30 -20.37
C SER A 146 -0.74 11.11 -20.49
N LEU A 147 -0.62 12.32 -21.03
CA LEU A 147 -1.78 13.17 -21.33
C LEU A 147 -2.69 12.54 -22.40
N SER A 148 -2.15 11.70 -23.27
CA SER A 148 -2.87 11.07 -24.38
C SER A 148 -3.25 9.60 -24.12
N LYS A 149 -2.37 8.82 -23.50
CA LYS A 149 -2.53 7.36 -23.31
C LYS A 149 -2.89 6.96 -21.88
N GLY A 150 -2.87 7.93 -20.98
CA GLY A 150 -3.25 7.74 -19.60
C GLY A 150 -2.22 7.13 -18.69
N VAL A 151 -2.71 6.40 -17.67
CA VAL A 151 -1.81 5.85 -16.64
C VAL A 151 -0.89 4.81 -17.28
N LEU A 152 0.41 5.12 -17.30
CA LEU A 152 1.38 4.31 -18.01
C LEU A 152 1.94 3.18 -17.17
N GLY A 153 2.21 3.44 -15.90
CA GLY A 153 2.86 2.50 -14.99
C GLY A 153 3.65 3.22 -13.90
N TYR A 154 4.59 2.52 -13.28
CA TYR A 154 5.55 3.09 -12.35
C TYR A 154 6.92 3.21 -13.01
N ALA A 155 7.59 4.33 -12.80
CA ALA A 155 8.94 4.57 -13.26
C ALA A 155 9.93 3.67 -12.52
N GLY A 156 10.79 2.99 -13.29
CA GLY A 156 11.93 2.25 -12.76
C GLY A 156 13.23 2.99 -13.05
N GLU A 157 13.99 2.49 -14.01
CA GLU A 157 15.31 2.99 -14.36
C GLU A 157 15.34 3.89 -15.60
N LEU A 158 16.42 4.68 -15.71
CA LEU A 158 16.80 5.31 -16.96
C LEU A 158 17.40 4.25 -17.88
N VAL A 159 17.00 4.27 -19.15
CA VAL A 159 17.48 3.35 -20.17
C VAL A 159 18.13 4.13 -21.30
N VAL A 160 19.11 3.53 -21.96
CA VAL A 160 19.73 4.11 -23.15
C VAL A 160 19.42 3.19 -24.32
N GLY A 161 18.65 3.71 -25.28
CA GLY A 161 18.37 3.05 -26.54
C GLY A 161 19.23 3.63 -27.67
N PHE A 162 18.99 3.17 -28.90
CA PHE A 162 19.69 3.68 -30.08
C PHE A 162 19.48 5.19 -30.24
N GLY A 163 20.53 5.97 -29.94
CA GLY A 163 20.57 7.42 -30.13
C GLY A 163 19.77 8.26 -29.12
N ARG A 164 19.14 7.66 -28.11
CA ARG A 164 18.31 8.40 -27.13
C ARG A 164 18.24 7.73 -25.78
N ALA A 165 18.14 8.56 -24.74
CA ALA A 165 17.79 8.11 -23.41
C ALA A 165 16.26 8.01 -23.24
N GLY A 166 15.83 7.11 -22.39
CA GLY A 166 14.43 6.90 -22.03
C GLY A 166 14.27 6.55 -20.55
N LEU A 167 13.03 6.49 -20.13
CA LEU A 167 12.58 6.06 -18.83
C LEU A 167 11.81 4.76 -18.98
N ARG A 168 12.23 3.70 -18.28
CA ARG A 168 11.46 2.46 -18.25
C ARG A 168 10.28 2.58 -17.31
N VAL A 169 9.10 2.22 -17.80
CA VAL A 169 7.83 2.29 -17.08
C VAL A 169 7.22 0.91 -16.98
N TYR A 170 7.09 0.40 -15.75
CA TYR A 170 6.56 -0.91 -15.43
C TYR A 170 5.05 -0.86 -15.16
N ARG A 171 4.27 -1.67 -15.87
CA ARG A 171 2.87 -1.95 -15.50
C ARG A 171 2.75 -3.04 -14.46
N LYS A 172 3.69 -3.98 -14.47
CA LYS A 172 3.79 -5.11 -13.56
C LYS A 172 5.22 -5.13 -13.04
N LEU A 173 5.40 -4.83 -11.75
CA LEU A 173 6.70 -5.01 -11.08
C LEU A 173 6.99 -6.51 -11.13
N GLY A 174 8.11 -6.87 -11.75
CA GLY A 174 8.43 -8.27 -12.01
C GLY A 174 8.50 -9.08 -10.72
N GLY A 175 7.81 -10.21 -10.69
CA GLY A 175 7.81 -11.14 -9.58
C GLY A 175 6.49 -11.20 -8.81
N ARG A 176 5.91 -12.40 -8.71
CA ARG A 176 4.83 -12.70 -7.76
C ARG A 176 5.40 -13.51 -6.61
N LYS A 177 5.02 -13.14 -5.39
CA LYS A 177 5.34 -13.91 -4.20
C LYS A 177 4.22 -14.91 -3.93
N TYR A 178 4.63 -16.15 -3.68
CA TYR A 178 3.74 -17.23 -3.33
C TYR A 178 4.26 -17.93 -2.08
N VAL A 179 3.34 -18.51 -1.32
CA VAL A 179 3.67 -19.59 -0.39
C VAL A 179 3.71 -20.88 -1.21
N ASN A 180 4.80 -21.63 -1.12
CA ASN A 180 4.85 -23.00 -1.62
C ASN A 180 3.98 -23.86 -0.72
N TRP A 181 2.69 -23.90 -1.06
CA TRP A 181 1.66 -24.44 -0.20
C TRP A 181 1.81 -25.94 -0.03
N LEU A 182 2.09 -26.64 -1.13
CA LEU A 182 2.34 -28.08 -1.09
C LEU A 182 3.54 -28.41 -0.19
N LYS A 183 4.63 -27.66 -0.30
CA LYS A 183 5.81 -27.85 0.57
C LYS A 183 5.48 -27.60 2.04
N PHE A 184 4.78 -26.52 2.34
CA PHE A 184 4.40 -26.16 3.70
C PHE A 184 3.53 -27.24 4.35
N ILE A 185 2.45 -27.67 3.68
CA ILE A 185 1.56 -28.73 4.18
C ILE A 185 2.30 -30.06 4.34
N THR A 186 3.19 -30.40 3.42
CA THR A 186 4.00 -31.63 3.50
C THR A 186 4.95 -31.60 4.70
N GLU A 187 5.57 -30.46 4.97
CA GLU A 187 6.49 -30.30 6.12
C GLU A 187 5.73 -30.35 7.46
N LEU A 188 4.51 -29.79 7.53
CA LEU A 188 3.63 -29.92 8.70
C LEU A 188 3.32 -31.39 9.00
N ARG A 189 2.92 -32.16 7.99
CA ARG A 189 2.67 -33.61 8.13
C ARG A 189 3.91 -34.35 8.62
N ARG A 190 5.09 -34.03 8.07
CA ARG A 190 6.37 -34.63 8.46
C ARG A 190 6.75 -34.34 9.92
N ARG A 191 6.44 -33.14 10.42
CA ARG A 191 6.68 -32.73 11.82
C ARG A 191 5.58 -33.13 12.78
N ARG A 192 4.64 -33.98 12.35
CA ARG A 192 3.51 -34.51 13.13
C ARG A 192 2.42 -33.50 13.48
N PHE A 193 2.37 -32.37 12.78
CA PHE A 193 1.23 -31.44 12.85
C PHE A 193 0.13 -31.86 11.86
N VAL A 194 -0.40 -33.08 12.02
CA VAL A 194 -1.31 -33.71 11.05
C VAL A 194 -2.66 -33.01 11.02
N ASP A 195 -3.29 -32.79 12.17
CA ASP A 195 -4.61 -32.14 12.28
C ASP A 195 -4.58 -30.71 11.70
N LEU A 196 -3.50 -29.98 11.98
CA LEU A 196 -3.28 -28.64 11.41
C LEU A 196 -3.12 -28.70 9.89
N ALA A 197 -2.36 -29.68 9.39
CA ALA A 197 -2.15 -29.87 7.96
C ALA A 197 -3.45 -30.23 7.22
N GLU A 198 -4.33 -31.02 7.84
CA GLU A 198 -5.66 -31.34 7.30
C GLU A 198 -6.55 -30.10 7.26
N LYS A 199 -6.64 -29.36 8.37
CA LYS A 199 -7.42 -28.11 8.44
C LYS A 199 -6.98 -27.07 7.41
N LEU A 200 -5.68 -26.91 7.23
CA LEU A 200 -5.15 -26.00 6.20
C LEU A 200 -5.38 -26.55 4.79
N ALA A 201 -5.32 -27.86 4.58
CA ALA A 201 -5.68 -28.47 3.30
C ALA A 201 -7.16 -28.35 2.94
N GLU A 202 -8.05 -28.24 3.93
CA GLU A 202 -9.46 -27.89 3.72
C GLU A 202 -9.64 -26.43 3.29
N TYR A 203 -8.85 -25.51 3.86
CA TYR A 203 -8.84 -24.10 3.46
C TYR A 203 -8.35 -23.92 2.01
N ALA A 204 -7.28 -24.62 1.63
CA ALA A 204 -6.79 -24.65 0.27
C ALA A 204 -6.16 -26.03 -0.04
N ASP A 205 -6.70 -26.75 -1.03
CA ASP A 205 -6.22 -28.08 -1.39
C ASP A 205 -4.79 -27.98 -1.98
N PRO A 206 -3.77 -28.58 -1.34
CA PRO A 206 -2.37 -28.44 -1.78
C PRO A 206 -2.07 -29.09 -3.13
N TYR A 207 -2.92 -30.00 -3.62
CA TYR A 207 -2.76 -30.62 -4.93
C TYR A 207 -3.43 -29.83 -6.06
N LYS A 208 -4.41 -28.98 -5.73
CA LYS A 208 -5.06 -28.07 -6.68
C LYS A 208 -4.43 -26.67 -6.67
N GLU A 209 -4.15 -26.14 -5.48
CA GLU A 209 -3.54 -24.84 -5.22
C GLU A 209 -2.13 -25.04 -4.61
N SER A 210 -1.22 -25.64 -5.37
CA SER A 210 0.16 -25.88 -4.91
C SER A 210 0.95 -24.61 -4.60
N LYS A 211 0.49 -23.47 -5.13
CA LYS A 211 1.05 -22.13 -4.94
C LYS A 211 -0.05 -21.20 -4.43
N LEU A 212 0.06 -20.75 -3.18
CA LEU A 212 -0.88 -19.77 -2.64
C LEU A 212 -0.33 -18.35 -2.84
N PRO A 213 -1.12 -17.40 -3.40
CA PRO A 213 -0.74 -16.00 -3.45
C PRO A 213 -0.46 -15.43 -2.06
N LEU A 214 0.55 -14.54 -1.94
CA LEU A 214 0.91 -13.94 -0.66
C LEU A 214 -0.23 -13.10 -0.04
N SER A 215 -1.19 -12.62 -0.84
CA SER A 215 -2.40 -11.94 -0.35
C SER A 215 -3.21 -12.79 0.63
N LYS A 216 -3.18 -14.13 0.50
CA LYS A 216 -3.86 -15.07 1.40
C LYS A 216 -3.06 -15.37 2.68
N LEU A 217 -1.85 -14.85 2.83
CA LEU A 217 -0.96 -15.18 3.95
C LEU A 217 -1.57 -14.76 5.29
N SER A 218 -2.19 -13.58 5.38
CA SER A 218 -2.80 -13.10 6.62
C SER A 218 -3.93 -14.00 7.11
N GLU A 219 -4.74 -14.55 6.20
CA GLU A 219 -5.80 -15.51 6.53
C GLU A 219 -5.19 -16.82 7.06
N VAL A 220 -4.11 -17.30 6.45
CA VAL A 220 -3.38 -18.48 6.94
C VAL A 220 -2.79 -18.22 8.32
N GLU A 221 -2.15 -17.07 8.54
CA GLU A 221 -1.59 -16.69 9.85
C GLU A 221 -2.67 -16.57 10.92
N GLU A 222 -3.87 -16.13 10.57
CA GLU A 222 -5.02 -16.07 11.48
C GLU A 222 -5.49 -17.48 11.89
N ILE A 223 -5.56 -18.42 10.94
CA ILE A 223 -5.85 -19.84 11.24
C ILE A 223 -4.79 -20.39 12.20
N LEU A 224 -3.51 -20.12 11.95
CA LEU A 224 -2.41 -20.56 12.82
C LEU A 224 -2.52 -19.98 14.24
N ARG A 225 -2.85 -18.68 14.37
CA ARG A 225 -3.03 -18.02 15.67
C ARG A 225 -4.21 -18.62 16.44
N ASN A 226 -5.32 -18.91 15.77
CA ASN A 226 -6.50 -19.51 16.38
C ASN A 226 -6.23 -20.93 16.91
N GLU A 227 -5.38 -21.68 16.22
CA GLU A 227 -4.92 -23.01 16.65
C GLU A 227 -3.82 -22.97 17.72
N LYS A 228 -3.40 -21.78 18.17
CA LYS A 228 -2.36 -21.59 19.19
C LYS A 228 -1.07 -22.36 18.89
N VAL A 229 -0.67 -22.40 17.62
CA VAL A 229 0.52 -23.13 17.17
C VAL A 229 1.82 -22.51 17.68
N SER A 230 2.89 -23.29 17.70
CA SER A 230 4.22 -22.81 18.07
C SER A 230 4.82 -21.85 17.04
N GLU A 231 5.75 -21.00 17.49
CA GLU A 231 6.50 -20.08 16.62
C GLU A 231 7.24 -20.80 15.47
N GLU A 232 7.63 -22.05 15.69
CA GLU A 232 8.26 -22.90 14.68
C GLU A 232 7.39 -23.06 13.42
N VAL A 233 6.06 -23.14 13.58
CA VAL A 233 5.11 -23.26 12.47
C VAL A 233 5.03 -21.96 11.66
N PHE A 234 5.09 -20.80 12.33
CA PHE A 234 5.17 -19.51 11.65
C PHE A 234 6.47 -19.37 10.87
N GLN A 235 7.61 -19.81 11.43
CA GLN A 235 8.88 -19.84 10.73
C GLN A 235 8.85 -20.75 9.50
N LEU A 236 8.17 -21.90 9.58
CA LEU A 236 7.97 -22.80 8.45
C LEU A 236 7.14 -22.18 7.32
N LEU A 237 6.10 -21.43 7.68
CA LEU A 237 5.25 -20.71 6.73
C LEU A 237 6.06 -19.64 6.00
N GLN A 238 6.78 -18.81 6.76
CA GLN A 238 7.64 -17.76 6.22
C GLN A 238 8.77 -18.33 5.35
N GLY A 239 9.41 -19.44 5.77
CA GLY A 239 10.42 -20.16 4.99
C GLY A 239 9.89 -20.89 3.75
N SER A 240 8.56 -20.96 3.58
CA SER A 240 7.91 -21.49 2.39
C SER A 240 7.53 -20.40 1.38
N VAL A 241 7.70 -19.12 1.73
CA VAL A 241 7.50 -18.00 0.80
C VAL A 241 8.63 -17.97 -0.22
N TYR A 242 8.29 -17.86 -1.50
CA TYR A 242 9.25 -17.70 -2.59
C TYR A 242 8.74 -16.69 -3.61
N SER A 243 9.66 -16.15 -4.40
CA SER A 243 9.34 -15.25 -5.51
C SER A 243 9.46 -16.03 -6.81
N GLU A 244 8.39 -16.03 -7.60
CA GLU A 244 8.40 -16.53 -8.97
C GLU A 244 8.62 -15.34 -9.91
N ALA A 245 9.74 -15.35 -10.64
CA ALA A 245 10.04 -14.32 -11.62
C ALA A 245 9.06 -14.43 -12.79
N GLU A 246 8.27 -13.38 -12.98
CA GLU A 246 7.49 -13.19 -14.20
C GLU A 246 8.18 -12.12 -15.04
N GLU A 247 8.12 -12.24 -16.36
CA GLU A 247 8.63 -11.21 -17.25
C GLU A 247 7.94 -9.87 -16.94
N PRO A 248 8.71 -8.83 -16.58
CA PRO A 248 8.11 -7.55 -16.29
C PRO A 248 7.49 -6.98 -17.56
N VAL A 249 6.23 -6.56 -17.47
CA VAL A 249 5.60 -5.82 -18.57
C VAL A 249 6.01 -4.36 -18.43
N TYR A 250 6.93 -3.94 -19.30
CA TYR A 250 7.43 -2.57 -19.33
C TYR A 250 7.26 -1.92 -20.71
N ARG A 251 7.38 -0.60 -20.72
CA ARG A 251 7.56 0.21 -21.92
C ARG A 251 8.59 1.29 -21.64
N ASP A 252 9.35 1.65 -22.65
CA ASP A 252 10.31 2.73 -22.54
C ASP A 252 9.68 4.02 -23.08
N VAL A 253 9.81 5.10 -22.31
CA VAL A 253 9.28 6.42 -22.64
C VAL A 253 10.45 7.36 -22.89
N PRO A 254 10.54 8.03 -24.06
CA PRO A 254 11.63 8.96 -24.36
C PRO A 254 11.75 10.09 -23.33
N LEU A 255 12.96 10.46 -22.90
CA LEU A 255 13.14 11.50 -21.88
C LEU A 255 12.66 12.89 -22.34
N ASP A 256 12.77 13.18 -23.64
CA ASP A 256 12.26 14.40 -24.28
C ASP A 256 10.73 14.51 -24.26
N SER A 257 10.02 13.39 -24.04
CA SER A 257 8.56 13.40 -23.83
C SER A 257 8.15 13.66 -22.37
N ILE A 258 9.10 13.82 -21.45
CA ILE A 258 8.80 14.11 -20.05
C ILE A 258 8.54 15.61 -19.88
N LEU A 259 7.27 15.93 -19.68
CA LEU A 259 6.82 17.28 -19.35
C LEU A 259 7.23 17.71 -17.95
N LYS A 260 7.17 16.78 -16.98
CA LYS A 260 7.32 17.12 -15.56
C LYS A 260 7.66 15.91 -14.70
N ILE A 261 8.52 16.10 -13.70
CA ILE A 261 8.89 15.11 -12.68
C ILE A 261 8.66 15.72 -11.29
N ARG A 262 7.64 15.25 -10.55
CA ARG A 262 7.46 15.55 -9.10
C ARG A 262 6.85 14.36 -8.37
N GLU A 263 5.68 14.45 -7.74
CA GLU A 263 5.01 13.33 -7.06
C GLU A 263 4.56 12.25 -8.08
N VAL A 264 4.37 12.66 -9.33
CA VAL A 264 4.08 11.83 -10.51
C VAL A 264 4.88 12.38 -11.68
N ILE A 265 5.19 11.53 -12.65
CA ILE A 265 5.85 11.89 -13.89
C ILE A 265 4.77 12.06 -14.96
N ILE A 266 4.71 13.25 -15.56
CA ILE A 266 3.77 13.55 -16.64
C ILE A 266 4.54 13.51 -17.96
N VAL A 267 3.96 12.83 -18.94
CA VAL A 267 4.51 12.71 -20.30
C VAL A 267 3.45 13.09 -21.34
N GLU A 268 3.90 13.40 -22.55
CA GLU A 268 3.05 13.85 -23.67
C GLU A 268 1.96 12.84 -24.11
#